data_AF-A0A2U1YW31-F1
#
_entry.id   AF-A0A2U1YW31-F1
#
_cell.length_a   1.000
_cell.length_b   1.000
_cell.length_c   1.000
_cell.angle_alpha   90.00
_cell.angle_beta   90.00
_cell.angle_gamma   90.00
#
_symmetry.space_group_name_H-M   'P 1'
#
loop_
_entity.id
_entity.type
_entity.pdbx_description
1 polymer ?
#
loop_
_entity_poly.entity_id
_entity_poly.type
_entity_poly.pdbx_seq_one_letter_code
_entity_poly.pdbx_strand_id
1 'polypeptide(L)'
;MDTPIRRNPMRFPVLDGWRGLCALFVALFHFSAFGNFYLNPFVRGSYLFVDFFFVLSGFVITHAYLRRLNSAPDAGIFLVRRMGRVWPLHAATLVAFIPLEIVKALAIHGEAAAFTGRFAPSSILSNLFLVHSLGVESELTWNMPSWSISAEVIAYITFALVCLLARRTWLVTAAAVALSAAGAFVIMGWSDHFIDTSFDLGYFRCLYGFFAGHIVYRLFMAARGAGLAKLPMAGLVEAACLAAVIVFVAAARGNALSFASPLLFGLVVWVFAFEGGVLSHLLAKVPLQWLGARSYSIYMVHALVIALYQKTAAVMQKLLGQPMFTETPVGGEETRLIFFGGTWVMDGLALSYLATVIAVSALTYRFIEMPGQASFNAVLLGRRKPTVQPVTVDVT
;
A
#
# COMPACT_ATOMS: atom_id res chain seq x y z
N MET A 1 40.81 -14.67 -15.98
CA MET A 1 39.69 -13.89 -16.52
C MET A 1 38.50 -14.10 -15.61
N ASP A 2 38.33 -13.22 -14.62
CA ASP A 2 37.26 -13.32 -13.64
C ASP A 2 35.93 -12.94 -14.29
N THR A 3 35.03 -13.91 -14.35
CA THR A 3 33.64 -13.67 -14.72
C THR A 3 33.01 -12.78 -13.65
N PRO A 4 32.37 -11.65 -13.99
CA PRO A 4 31.72 -10.83 -12.99
C PRO A 4 30.54 -11.64 -12.44
N ILE A 5 30.65 -12.08 -11.19
CA ILE A 5 29.55 -12.64 -10.41
C ILE A 5 28.43 -11.61 -10.50
N ARG A 6 27.39 -11.89 -11.30
CA ARG A 6 26.14 -11.14 -11.27
C ARG A 6 25.56 -11.34 -9.89
N ARG A 7 25.92 -10.46 -8.94
CA ARG A 7 25.33 -10.42 -7.61
C ARG A 7 23.82 -10.33 -7.82
N ASN A 8 23.12 -11.42 -7.49
CA ASN A 8 21.67 -11.42 -7.47
C ASN A 8 21.28 -10.27 -6.51
N PRO A 9 20.47 -9.29 -6.93
CA PRO A 9 20.10 -8.18 -6.06
C PRO A 9 19.50 -8.76 -4.78
N MET A 10 19.95 -8.25 -3.63
CA MET A 10 19.45 -8.65 -2.32
C MET A 10 17.92 -8.54 -2.34
N ARG A 11 17.24 -9.66 -2.11
CA ARG A 11 15.78 -9.71 -2.00
C ARG A 11 15.42 -9.86 -0.52
N PHE A 12 14.25 -9.36 -0.16
CA PHE A 12 13.71 -9.44 1.20
C PHE A 12 12.38 -10.22 1.21
N PRO A 13 12.40 -11.54 0.91
CA PRO A 13 11.19 -12.37 0.85
C PRO A 13 10.35 -12.32 2.15
N VAL A 14 10.99 -12.14 3.30
CA VAL A 14 10.27 -12.02 4.59
C VAL A 14 9.39 -10.78 4.62
N LEU A 15 9.89 -9.65 4.09
CA LEU A 15 9.14 -8.40 4.01
C LEU A 15 8.00 -8.49 2.97
N ASP A 16 8.16 -9.29 1.92
CA ASP A 16 7.06 -9.62 1.02
C ASP A 16 5.95 -10.41 1.73
N GLY A 17 6.32 -11.39 2.58
CA GLY A 17 5.35 -12.13 3.41
C GLY A 17 4.54 -11.22 4.32
N TRP A 18 5.21 -10.28 5.02
CA TRP A 18 4.56 -9.24 5.81
C TRP A 18 3.58 -8.41 4.96
N ARG A 19 4.03 -7.98 3.77
CA ARG A 19 3.23 -7.17 2.84
C ARG A 19 1.89 -7.84 2.51
N GLY A 20 1.90 -9.17 2.32
CA GLY A 20 0.70 -9.97 2.06
C GLY A 20 -0.27 -10.00 3.24
N LEU A 21 0.24 -10.26 4.46
CA LEU A 21 -0.57 -10.29 5.68
C LEU A 21 -1.20 -8.92 5.99
N CYS A 22 -0.40 -7.86 5.92
CA CYS A 22 -0.86 -6.48 6.10
C CYS A 22 -2.00 -6.13 5.14
N ALA A 23 -1.93 -6.55 3.86
CA ALA A 23 -2.96 -6.26 2.88
C ALA A 23 -4.29 -6.96 3.20
N LEU A 24 -4.25 -8.19 3.72
CA LEU A 24 -5.45 -8.90 4.17
C LEU A 24 -6.10 -8.24 5.39
N PHE A 25 -5.30 -7.78 6.35
CA PHE A 25 -5.81 -7.07 7.52
C PHE A 25 -6.40 -5.69 7.16
N VAL A 26 -5.82 -4.97 6.20
CA VAL A 26 -6.44 -3.75 5.66
C VAL A 26 -7.76 -4.06 4.95
N ALA A 27 -7.83 -5.13 4.16
CA ALA A 27 -9.09 -5.54 3.55
C ALA A 27 -10.16 -5.86 4.60
N LEU A 28 -9.79 -6.59 5.66
CA LEU A 28 -10.69 -6.95 6.75
C LEU A 28 -11.13 -5.73 7.58
N PHE A 29 -10.25 -4.75 7.80
CA PHE A 29 -10.58 -3.48 8.45
C PHE A 29 -11.73 -2.73 7.75
N HIS A 30 -11.71 -2.71 6.42
CA HIS A 30 -12.73 -2.02 5.62
C HIS A 30 -14.01 -2.82 5.45
N PHE A 31 -14.02 -4.12 5.76
CA PHE A 31 -15.20 -4.95 5.59
C PHE A 31 -16.19 -4.78 6.74
N SER A 32 -17.26 -4.02 6.47
CA SER A 32 -18.29 -3.63 7.45
C SER A 32 -19.39 -4.70 7.65
N ALA A 33 -19.04 -5.86 8.22
CA ALA A 33 -20.00 -6.89 8.64
C ALA A 33 -19.94 -7.10 10.15
N PHE A 34 -21.08 -7.11 10.85
CA PHE A 34 -21.13 -7.09 12.32
C PHE A 34 -20.85 -8.46 12.97
N GLY A 35 -19.61 -8.93 12.82
CA GLY A 35 -19.07 -10.18 13.39
C GLY A 35 -17.94 -9.96 14.41
N ASN A 36 -17.38 -11.04 14.96
CA ASN A 36 -16.29 -10.96 15.94
C ASN A 36 -15.02 -10.35 15.32
N PHE A 37 -14.75 -10.60 14.03
CA PHE A 37 -13.61 -9.96 13.35
C PHE A 37 -13.77 -8.43 13.31
N TYR A 38 -14.97 -7.93 13.01
CA TYR A 38 -15.21 -6.50 12.97
C TYR A 38 -15.10 -5.86 14.36
N LEU A 39 -15.56 -6.55 15.40
CA LEU A 39 -15.46 -6.05 16.78
C LEU A 39 -14.06 -6.14 17.37
N ASN A 40 -13.15 -6.87 16.73
CA ASN A 40 -11.79 -7.07 17.24
C ASN A 40 -10.96 -5.77 17.14
N PRO A 41 -10.40 -5.25 18.26
CA PRO A 41 -9.61 -4.02 18.27
C PRO A 41 -8.41 -4.03 17.32
N PHE A 42 -7.73 -5.18 17.17
CA PHE A 42 -6.59 -5.32 16.25
C PHE A 42 -7.03 -5.18 14.78
N VAL A 43 -8.16 -5.80 14.40
CA VAL A 43 -8.72 -5.64 13.05
C VAL A 43 -9.13 -4.19 12.83
N ARG A 44 -9.77 -3.55 13.81
CA ARG A 44 -10.16 -2.14 13.71
C ARG A 44 -8.98 -1.17 13.68
N GLY A 45 -7.83 -1.54 14.23
CA GLY A 45 -6.59 -0.77 14.14
C GLY A 45 -5.77 -1.03 12.87
N SER A 46 -6.15 -2.02 12.07
CA SER A 46 -5.35 -2.48 10.93
C SER A 46 -5.24 -1.46 9.78
N TYR A 47 -5.97 -0.34 9.82
CA TYR A 47 -5.74 0.82 8.94
C TYR A 47 -4.30 1.36 9.05
N LEU A 48 -3.64 1.16 10.20
CA LEU A 48 -2.23 1.54 10.43
C LEU A 48 -1.25 0.78 9.53
N PHE A 49 -1.62 -0.38 8.97
CA PHE A 49 -0.74 -1.10 8.05
C PHE A 49 -0.48 -0.34 6.73
N VAL A 50 -1.24 0.73 6.44
CA VAL A 50 -0.87 1.69 5.38
C VAL A 50 0.48 2.35 5.68
N ASP A 51 0.77 2.67 6.95
CA ASP A 51 2.06 3.22 7.37
C ASP A 51 3.20 2.21 7.22
N PHE A 52 2.92 0.91 7.46
CA PHE A 52 3.86 -0.16 7.15
C PHE A 52 4.20 -0.20 5.65
N PHE A 53 3.21 -0.04 4.76
CA PHE A 53 3.47 0.01 3.32
C PHE A 53 4.32 1.23 2.93
N PHE A 54 4.07 2.41 3.50
CA PHE A 54 4.90 3.59 3.25
C PHE A 54 6.36 3.39 3.68
N VAL A 55 6.58 2.88 4.89
CA VAL A 55 7.93 2.57 5.40
C VAL A 55 8.61 1.50 4.53
N LEU A 56 7.91 0.42 4.19
CA LEU A 56 8.45 -0.64 3.35
C LEU A 56 8.82 -0.13 1.95
N SER A 57 7.99 0.75 1.37
CA SER A 57 8.24 1.37 0.07
C SER A 57 9.52 2.20 0.08
N GLY A 58 9.66 3.07 1.06
CA GLY A 58 10.87 3.87 1.27
C GLY A 58 12.13 3.03 1.43
N PHE A 59 12.05 1.93 2.19
CA PHE A 59 13.15 0.99 2.38
C PHE A 59 13.55 0.31 1.06
N VAL A 60 12.60 -0.31 0.35
CA VAL A 60 12.86 -1.08 -0.88
C VAL A 60 13.30 -0.18 -2.03
N ILE A 61 12.72 1.01 -2.15
CA ILE A 61 13.11 1.97 -3.20
C ILE A 61 14.49 2.54 -2.92
N THR A 62 14.80 2.87 -1.67
CA THR A 62 16.15 3.30 -1.30
C THR A 62 17.17 2.20 -1.61
N HIS A 63 16.86 0.94 -1.28
CA HIS A 63 17.71 -0.20 -1.63
C HIS A 63 17.97 -0.30 -3.14
N ALA A 64 16.91 -0.22 -3.93
CA ALA A 64 16.99 -0.47 -5.37
C ALA A 64 17.56 0.71 -6.18
N TYR A 65 17.35 1.96 -5.75
CA TYR A 65 17.56 3.14 -6.58
C TYR A 65 18.48 4.21 -6.00
N LEU A 66 18.77 4.25 -4.69
CA LEU A 66 19.55 5.35 -4.09
C LEU A 66 20.89 5.61 -4.79
N ARG A 67 21.60 4.53 -5.20
CA ARG A 67 22.90 4.64 -5.90
C ARG A 67 22.78 4.70 -7.43
N ARG A 68 21.58 4.47 -7.97
CA ARG A 68 21.33 4.39 -9.41
C ARG A 68 20.70 5.65 -9.98
N LEU A 69 20.07 6.46 -9.13
CA LEU A 69 19.38 7.68 -9.52
C LEU A 69 20.36 8.87 -9.45
N ASN A 70 21.20 9.02 -10.49
CA ASN A 70 22.24 10.05 -10.54
C ASN A 70 22.00 11.12 -11.61
N SER A 71 21.02 10.91 -12.50
CA SER A 71 20.73 11.78 -13.63
C SER A 71 19.23 11.86 -13.94
N ALA A 72 18.79 12.90 -14.65
CA ALA A 72 17.39 13.05 -15.05
C ALA A 72 16.87 11.86 -15.90
N PRO A 73 17.64 11.28 -16.83
CA PRO A 73 17.25 10.02 -17.49
C PRO A 73 17.02 8.86 -16.53
N ASP A 74 17.86 8.69 -15.50
CA ASP A 74 17.68 7.64 -14.49
C ASP A 74 16.38 7.85 -13.69
N ALA A 75 16.09 9.11 -13.34
CA ALA A 75 14.85 9.48 -12.68
C ALA A 75 13.63 9.17 -13.55
N GLY A 76 13.68 9.47 -14.86
CA GLY A 76 12.62 9.11 -15.81
C GLY A 76 12.39 7.60 -15.90
N ILE A 77 13.47 6.80 -15.97
CA ILE A 77 13.38 5.33 -15.96
C ILE A 77 12.77 4.83 -14.64
N PHE A 78 13.19 5.40 -13.51
CA PHE A 78 12.65 5.07 -12.19
C PHE A 78 11.14 5.35 -12.14
N LEU A 79 10.71 6.56 -12.50
CA LEU A 79 9.30 6.96 -12.46
C LEU A 79 8.44 6.09 -13.38
N VAL A 80 8.88 5.81 -14.61
CA VAL A 80 8.13 4.90 -15.51
C VAL A 80 8.00 3.50 -14.91
N ARG A 81 9.04 2.96 -14.27
CA ARG A 81 8.99 1.66 -13.58
C ARG A 81 8.11 1.66 -12.34
N ARG A 82 7.92 2.81 -11.68
CA ARG A 82 7.00 2.96 -10.55
C ARG A 82 5.57 3.12 -11.03
N MET A 83 5.33 3.98 -12.03
CA MET A 83 4.03 4.13 -12.67
C MET A 83 3.54 2.80 -13.27
N GLY A 84 4.40 2.06 -13.96
CA GLY A 84 4.03 0.74 -14.49
C GLY A 84 3.69 -0.30 -13.41
N ARG A 85 4.17 -0.12 -12.18
CA ARG A 85 3.86 -1.00 -11.05
C ARG A 85 2.46 -0.72 -10.50
N VAL A 86 2.05 0.54 -10.44
CA VAL A 86 0.81 0.95 -9.74
C VAL A 86 -0.33 1.32 -10.69
N TRP A 87 -0.05 2.13 -11.72
CA TRP A 87 -1.07 2.77 -12.53
C TRP A 87 -2.00 1.82 -13.30
N PRO A 88 -1.53 0.71 -13.91
CA PRO A 88 -2.41 -0.15 -14.70
C PRO A 88 -3.59 -0.73 -13.90
N LEU A 89 -3.31 -1.26 -12.70
CA LEU A 89 -4.38 -1.80 -11.87
C LEU A 89 -5.23 -0.70 -11.24
N HIS A 90 -4.62 0.42 -10.85
CA HIS A 90 -5.37 1.58 -10.35
C HIS A 90 -6.41 2.04 -11.37
N ALA A 91 -6.00 2.30 -12.61
CA ALA A 91 -6.89 2.70 -13.69
C ALA A 91 -7.98 1.65 -13.96
N ALA A 92 -7.63 0.36 -13.95
CA ALA A 92 -8.61 -0.72 -14.13
C ALA A 92 -9.66 -0.74 -13.01
N THR A 93 -9.25 -0.56 -11.75
CA THR A 93 -10.21 -0.49 -10.63
C THR A 93 -11.08 0.75 -10.68
N LEU A 94 -10.52 1.91 -11.04
CA LEU A 94 -11.28 3.15 -11.24
C LEU A 94 -12.39 2.94 -12.29
N VAL A 95 -12.05 2.34 -13.43
CA VAL A 95 -13.03 2.01 -14.48
C VAL A 95 -14.06 0.99 -13.99
N ALA A 96 -13.66 0.01 -13.18
CA ALA A 96 -14.58 -1.02 -12.67
C ALA A 96 -15.68 -0.47 -11.73
N PHE A 97 -15.49 0.69 -11.13
CA PHE A 97 -16.54 1.37 -10.36
C PHE A 97 -17.61 2.04 -11.24
N ILE A 98 -17.31 2.38 -12.50
CA ILE A 98 -18.25 3.08 -13.39
C ILE A 98 -19.52 2.24 -13.65
N PRO A 99 -19.44 0.95 -14.03
CA PRO A 99 -20.63 0.12 -14.20
C PRO A 99 -21.49 0.01 -12.94
N LEU A 100 -20.87 0.02 -11.75
CA LEU A 100 -21.59 -0.05 -10.48
C LEU A 100 -22.46 1.19 -10.23
N GLU A 101 -22.01 2.37 -10.69
CA GLU A 101 -22.76 3.61 -10.64
C GLU A 101 -23.81 3.69 -11.74
N ILE A 102 -23.54 3.16 -12.95
CA ILE A 102 -24.55 3.03 -14.01
C ILE A 102 -25.70 2.14 -13.53
N VAL A 103 -25.42 0.97 -12.94
CA VAL A 103 -26.45 0.09 -12.39
C VAL A 103 -27.24 0.81 -11.29
N LYS A 104 -26.58 1.57 -10.42
CA LYS A 104 -27.27 2.37 -9.39
C LYS A 104 -28.22 3.39 -10.03
N ALA A 105 -27.78 4.09 -11.08
CA ALA A 105 -28.59 5.08 -11.80
C ALA A 105 -29.84 4.46 -12.45
N LEU A 106 -29.71 3.23 -12.98
CA LEU A 106 -30.78 2.55 -13.73
C LEU A 106 -31.74 1.73 -12.84
N ALA A 107 -31.25 1.16 -11.74
CA ALA A 107 -31.96 0.11 -11.02
C ALA A 107 -32.48 0.50 -9.64
N ILE A 108 -32.11 1.67 -9.10
CA ILE A 108 -32.41 2.00 -7.70
C ILE A 108 -32.96 3.43 -7.56
N HIS A 109 -34.28 3.57 -7.66
CA HIS A 109 -34.98 4.74 -7.16
C HIS A 109 -34.94 4.73 -5.62
N GLY A 110 -34.43 5.81 -5.00
CA GLY A 110 -34.39 6.00 -3.54
C GLY A 110 -33.02 5.86 -2.85
N GLU A 111 -31.94 5.56 -3.57
CA GLU A 111 -30.56 5.70 -3.06
C GLU A 111 -29.98 7.10 -3.37
N ALA A 112 -28.85 7.44 -2.72
CA ALA A 112 -28.09 8.64 -3.08
C ALA A 112 -27.81 8.65 -4.59
N ALA A 113 -27.98 9.82 -5.21
CA ALA A 113 -27.90 9.98 -6.66
C ALA A 113 -26.60 9.38 -7.22
N ALA A 114 -26.72 8.64 -8.33
CA ALA A 114 -25.56 8.11 -9.03
C ALA A 114 -24.65 9.24 -9.52
N PHE A 115 -23.34 8.98 -9.55
CA PHE A 115 -22.34 9.95 -10.00
C PHE A 115 -22.33 11.26 -9.18
N THR A 116 -22.56 11.16 -7.87
CA THR A 116 -22.49 12.29 -6.92
C THR A 116 -21.59 11.97 -5.72
N GLY A 117 -21.21 12.99 -4.94
CA GLY A 117 -20.33 12.87 -3.77
C GLY A 117 -19.00 12.18 -4.14
N ARG A 118 -18.60 11.17 -3.35
CA ARG A 118 -17.43 10.31 -3.63
C ARG A 118 -17.34 9.69 -5.03
N PHE A 119 -18.42 9.60 -5.80
CA PHE A 119 -18.42 9.06 -7.17
C PHE A 119 -18.65 10.15 -8.23
N ALA A 120 -18.46 11.43 -7.88
CA ALA A 120 -18.64 12.53 -8.81
C ALA A 120 -17.65 12.45 -9.99
N PRO A 121 -18.11 12.63 -11.24
CA PRO A 121 -17.25 12.63 -12.43
C PRO A 121 -16.13 13.68 -12.38
N SER A 122 -16.32 14.77 -11.65
CA SER A 122 -15.31 15.82 -11.44
C SER A 122 -14.02 15.28 -10.81
N SER A 123 -14.10 14.25 -9.97
CA SER A 123 -12.95 13.63 -9.30
C SER A 123 -12.26 12.55 -10.15
N ILE A 124 -12.74 12.23 -11.36
CA ILE A 124 -12.12 11.21 -12.22
C ILE A 124 -10.70 11.63 -12.61
N LEU A 125 -10.49 12.90 -12.94
CA LEU A 125 -9.18 13.38 -13.37
C LEU A 125 -8.15 13.35 -12.23
N SER A 126 -8.52 13.81 -11.03
CA SER A 126 -7.64 13.75 -9.85
C SER A 126 -7.29 12.30 -9.47
N ASN A 127 -8.23 11.36 -9.68
CA ASN A 127 -7.98 9.93 -9.54
C ASN A 127 -7.06 9.38 -10.62
N LEU A 128 -7.33 9.67 -11.89
CA LEU A 128 -6.57 9.17 -13.04
C LEU A 128 -5.09 9.62 -12.99
N PHE A 129 -4.86 10.86 -12.58
CA PHE A 129 -3.53 11.44 -12.43
C PHE A 129 -2.89 11.17 -11.06
N LEU A 130 -3.58 10.49 -10.14
CA LEU A 130 -3.06 10.14 -8.81
C LEU A 130 -2.59 11.38 -8.02
N VAL A 131 -3.44 12.42 -7.99
CA VAL A 131 -3.21 13.68 -7.25
C VAL A 131 -4.25 13.98 -6.17
N HIS A 132 -5.23 13.08 -5.98
CA HIS A 132 -6.36 13.22 -5.05
C HIS A 132 -5.99 13.06 -3.56
N SER A 133 -4.71 12.89 -3.23
CA SER A 133 -4.18 12.87 -1.85
C SER A 133 -3.48 14.17 -1.44
N LEU A 134 -3.58 15.21 -2.26
CA LEU A 134 -2.97 16.54 -2.04
C LEU A 134 -3.95 17.54 -1.43
N GLY A 135 -5.09 17.10 -0.91
CA GLY A 135 -6.16 17.96 -0.39
C GLY A 135 -6.98 18.65 -1.48
N VAL A 136 -6.96 18.14 -2.72
CA VAL A 136 -7.76 18.67 -3.83
C VAL A 136 -9.21 18.16 -3.85
N GLU A 137 -9.47 17.05 -3.16
CA GLU A 137 -10.81 16.50 -2.93
C GLU A 137 -11.21 16.74 -1.47
N SER A 138 -12.52 16.74 -1.18
CA SER A 138 -13.05 16.90 0.19
C SER A 138 -13.42 15.58 0.87
N GLU A 139 -13.30 14.46 0.15
CA GLU A 139 -13.60 13.12 0.64
C GLU A 139 -12.83 12.06 -0.16
N LEU A 140 -12.89 10.80 0.28
CA LEU A 140 -12.32 9.66 -0.43
C LEU A 140 -13.18 9.32 -1.65
N THR A 141 -12.59 9.40 -2.85
CA THR A 141 -13.31 9.29 -4.12
C THR A 141 -13.04 7.96 -4.85
N TRP A 142 -14.04 7.48 -5.59
CA TRP A 142 -14.01 6.24 -6.40
C TRP A 142 -13.50 5.00 -5.66
N ASN A 143 -12.23 4.65 -5.84
CA ASN A 143 -11.60 3.54 -5.14
C ASN A 143 -10.96 4.06 -3.85
N MET A 144 -11.76 4.20 -2.79
CA MET A 144 -11.36 4.75 -1.49
C MET A 144 -9.88 4.50 -1.07
N PRO A 145 -9.30 3.28 -1.07
CA PRO A 145 -7.90 3.07 -0.67
C PRO A 145 -6.83 3.69 -1.59
N SER A 146 -7.20 4.17 -2.79
CA SER A 146 -6.25 4.69 -3.79
C SER A 146 -5.57 5.99 -3.40
N TRP A 147 -6.08 6.72 -2.40
CA TRP A 147 -5.42 7.92 -1.87
C TRP A 147 -3.96 7.63 -1.47
N SER A 148 -3.72 6.43 -0.92
CA SER A 148 -2.38 6.00 -0.49
C SER A 148 -1.44 5.84 -1.68
N ILE A 149 -1.94 5.38 -2.83
CA ILE A 149 -1.18 5.22 -4.08
C ILE A 149 -0.92 6.58 -4.72
N SER A 150 -1.90 7.49 -4.64
CA SER A 150 -1.71 8.91 -5.00
C SER A 150 -0.56 9.50 -4.20
N ALA A 151 -0.58 9.37 -2.88
CA ALA A 151 0.45 9.90 -2.01
C ALA A 151 1.83 9.29 -2.32
N GLU A 152 1.87 7.98 -2.59
CA GLU A 152 3.09 7.25 -2.90
C GLU A 152 3.73 7.69 -4.23
N VAL A 153 2.92 7.95 -5.27
CA VAL A 153 3.42 8.47 -6.55
C VAL A 153 4.10 9.83 -6.37
N ILE A 154 3.52 10.73 -5.58
CA ILE A 154 4.14 12.01 -5.26
C ILE A 154 5.41 11.80 -4.43
N ALA A 155 5.42 10.87 -3.47
CA ALA A 155 6.62 10.52 -2.72
C ALA A 155 7.75 9.98 -3.62
N TYR A 156 7.45 9.23 -4.68
CA TYR A 156 8.44 8.81 -5.67
C TYR A 156 9.06 9.99 -6.41
N ILE A 157 8.24 10.96 -6.82
CA ILE A 157 8.71 12.19 -7.45
C ILE A 157 9.62 12.96 -6.48
N THR A 158 9.18 13.14 -5.24
CA THR A 158 9.97 13.81 -4.18
C THR A 158 11.30 13.10 -3.94
N PHE A 159 11.32 11.77 -3.83
CA PHE A 159 12.54 10.98 -3.67
C PHE A 159 13.51 11.16 -4.85
N ALA A 160 12.99 11.16 -6.08
CA ALA A 160 13.79 11.37 -7.28
C ALA A 160 14.42 12.78 -7.29
N LEU A 161 13.62 13.81 -6.98
CA LEU A 161 14.10 15.19 -6.88
C LEU A 161 15.19 15.33 -5.81
N VAL A 162 14.98 14.76 -4.62
CA VAL A 162 15.99 14.78 -3.55
C VAL A 162 17.29 14.12 -4.01
N CYS A 163 17.23 12.97 -4.68
CA CYS A 163 18.43 12.30 -5.19
C CYS A 163 19.18 13.17 -6.21
N LEU A 164 18.46 13.81 -7.15
CA LEU A 164 19.06 14.65 -8.19
C LEU A 164 19.66 15.95 -7.68
N LEU A 165 19.02 16.58 -6.68
CA LEU A 165 19.44 17.86 -6.11
C LEU A 165 20.57 17.68 -5.09
N ALA A 166 20.42 16.72 -4.17
CA ALA A 166 21.40 16.49 -3.12
C ALA A 166 22.70 15.87 -3.64
N ARG A 167 22.62 14.97 -4.65
CA ARG A 167 23.71 14.23 -5.33
C ARG A 167 24.59 13.34 -4.46
N ARG A 168 24.84 13.71 -3.20
CA ARG A 168 25.58 12.93 -2.21
C ARG A 168 24.61 12.17 -1.33
N THR A 169 24.89 10.89 -1.10
CA THR A 169 24.01 10.00 -0.33
C THR A 169 23.77 10.47 1.10
N TRP A 170 24.72 11.14 1.76
CA TRP A 170 24.51 11.68 3.11
C TRP A 170 23.56 12.88 3.10
N LEU A 171 23.62 13.75 2.07
CA LEU A 171 22.68 14.85 1.89
C LEU A 171 21.27 14.35 1.58
N VAL A 172 21.15 13.27 0.79
CA VAL A 172 19.87 12.59 0.58
C VAL A 172 19.28 12.10 1.90
N THR A 173 20.11 11.55 2.79
CA THR A 173 19.64 11.10 4.11
C THR A 173 19.32 12.27 5.05
N ALA A 174 20.08 13.36 5.03
CA ALA A 174 19.74 14.56 5.78
C ALA A 174 18.38 15.14 5.32
N ALA A 175 18.16 15.22 4.00
CA ALA A 175 16.88 15.61 3.44
C ALA A 175 15.75 14.63 3.79
N ALA A 176 16.02 13.32 3.79
CA ALA A 176 15.05 12.31 4.22
C ALA A 176 14.64 12.50 5.69
N VAL A 177 15.60 12.76 6.60
CA VAL A 177 15.30 13.06 8.01
C VAL A 177 14.44 14.32 8.12
N ALA A 178 14.81 15.39 7.41
CA ALA A 178 14.04 16.63 7.40
C ALA A 178 12.61 16.45 6.86
N LEU A 179 12.44 15.74 5.75
CA LEU A 179 11.13 15.46 5.13
C LEU A 179 10.26 14.54 5.99
N SER A 180 10.86 13.52 6.61
CA SER A 180 10.15 12.63 7.54
C SER A 180 9.65 13.40 8.76
N ALA A 181 10.53 14.22 9.36
CA ALA A 181 10.18 15.08 10.50
C ALA A 181 9.15 16.15 10.13
N ALA A 182 9.26 16.77 8.95
CA ALA A 182 8.29 17.74 8.46
C ALA A 182 6.91 17.11 8.22
N GLY A 183 6.87 15.90 7.64
CA GLY A 183 5.63 15.13 7.49
C GLY A 183 4.98 14.85 8.84
N ALA A 184 5.74 14.33 9.81
CA ALA A 184 5.25 14.10 11.17
C ALA A 184 4.74 15.39 11.83
N PHE A 185 5.50 16.48 11.73
CA PHE A 185 5.14 17.79 12.29
C PHE A 185 3.81 18.32 11.71
N VAL A 186 3.63 18.25 10.39
CA VAL A 186 2.39 18.69 9.74
C VAL A 186 1.19 17.86 10.20
N ILE A 187 1.31 16.54 10.25
CA ILE A 187 0.17 15.69 10.68
C ILE A 187 -0.15 15.96 12.16
N MET A 188 0.87 16.02 13.03
CA MET A 188 0.66 16.26 14.46
C MET A 188 0.11 17.65 14.77
N GLY A 189 0.39 18.65 13.93
CA GLY A 189 -0.07 20.02 14.12
C GLY A 189 -1.43 20.34 13.48
N TRP A 190 -1.82 19.62 12.42
CA TRP A 190 -3.00 19.97 11.61
C TRP A 190 -4.01 18.84 11.41
N SER A 191 -3.76 17.62 11.89
CA SER A 191 -4.75 16.54 11.78
C SER A 191 -5.68 16.49 12.98
N ASP A 192 -6.99 16.48 12.70
CA ASP A 192 -8.04 16.21 13.68
C ASP A 192 -8.26 14.69 13.93
N HIS A 193 -7.62 13.84 13.11
CA HIS A 193 -7.82 12.38 13.10
C HIS A 193 -6.51 11.62 13.41
N PHE A 194 -5.60 12.25 14.14
CA PHE A 194 -4.27 11.70 14.46
C PHE A 194 -3.51 11.26 13.20
N ILE A 195 -2.97 10.04 13.15
CA ILE A 195 -2.30 9.55 11.93
C ILE A 195 -3.30 9.22 10.80
N ASP A 196 -4.61 9.13 11.06
CA ASP A 196 -5.61 8.63 10.09
C ASP A 196 -6.01 9.66 9.03
N THR A 197 -5.02 10.31 8.44
CA THR A 197 -5.19 11.25 7.33
C THR A 197 -5.12 10.53 5.98
N SER A 198 -5.80 11.07 4.98
CA SER A 198 -5.99 10.38 3.70
C SER A 198 -6.01 11.30 2.46
N PHE A 199 -7.17 11.79 2.03
CA PHE A 199 -7.30 12.67 0.85
C PHE A 199 -6.70 14.07 1.10
N ASP A 200 -6.67 14.50 2.36
CA ASP A 200 -6.28 15.81 2.86
C ASP A 200 -4.77 15.93 3.11
N LEU A 201 -4.27 15.25 4.14
CA LEU A 201 -2.89 15.28 4.62
C LEU A 201 -2.16 13.95 4.36
N GLY A 202 -2.76 13.04 3.58
CA GLY A 202 -2.19 11.72 3.31
C GLY A 202 -0.84 11.77 2.59
N TYR A 203 -0.55 12.83 1.82
CA TYR A 203 0.79 13.06 1.30
C TYR A 203 1.83 13.24 2.41
N PHE A 204 1.54 14.04 3.43
CA PHE A 204 2.46 14.24 4.56
C PHE A 204 2.62 12.97 5.40
N ARG A 205 1.55 12.19 5.57
CA ARG A 205 1.60 10.84 6.16
C ARG A 205 2.51 9.90 5.37
N CYS A 206 2.39 9.92 4.05
CA CYS A 206 3.27 9.17 3.18
C CYS A 206 4.73 9.63 3.28
N LEU A 207 5.00 10.94 3.29
CA LEU A 207 6.36 11.47 3.46
C LEU A 207 7.00 11.01 4.79
N TYR A 208 6.24 11.09 5.88
CA TYR A 208 6.69 10.63 7.19
C TYR A 208 7.14 9.16 7.12
N GLY A 209 6.27 8.26 6.66
CA GLY A 209 6.58 6.83 6.56
C GLY A 209 7.63 6.48 5.51
N PHE A 210 7.52 7.01 4.29
CA PHE A 210 8.44 6.73 3.19
C PHE A 210 9.88 7.12 3.55
N PHE A 211 10.09 8.31 4.09
CA PHE A 211 11.44 8.73 4.47
C PHE A 211 11.92 8.09 5.78
N ALA A 212 11.04 7.67 6.69
CA ALA A 212 11.41 6.77 7.78
C ALA A 212 11.96 5.44 7.23
N GLY A 213 11.32 4.87 6.20
CA GLY A 213 11.81 3.69 5.48
C GLY A 213 13.19 3.88 4.85
N HIS A 214 13.46 5.06 4.25
CA HIS A 214 14.79 5.41 3.76
C HIS A 214 15.84 5.35 4.88
N ILE A 215 15.55 5.96 6.03
CA ILE A 215 16.45 5.99 7.19
C ILE A 215 16.70 4.58 7.70
N VAL A 216 15.66 3.76 7.82
CA VAL A 216 15.75 2.35 8.22
C VAL A 216 16.68 1.56 7.30
N TYR A 217 16.61 1.77 5.98
CA TYR A 217 17.53 1.11 5.05
C TYR A 217 18.98 1.55 5.26
N ARG A 218 19.21 2.84 5.53
CA ARG A 218 20.56 3.36 5.83
C ARG A 218 21.12 2.77 7.11
N LEU A 219 20.31 2.63 8.15
CA LEU A 219 20.68 1.97 9.40
C LEU A 219 20.95 0.47 9.20
N PHE A 220 20.11 -0.22 8.42
CA PHE A 220 20.33 -1.62 8.06
C PHE A 220 21.67 -1.83 7.35
N MET A 221 21.98 -1.00 6.34
CA MET A 221 23.26 -1.08 5.63
C MET A 221 24.45 -0.72 6.51
N ALA A 222 24.31 0.24 7.42
CA ALA A 222 25.34 0.58 8.39
C ALA A 222 25.62 -0.59 9.35
N ALA A 223 24.58 -1.23 9.88
CA ALA A 223 24.70 -2.41 10.73
C ALA A 223 25.38 -3.59 9.99
N ARG A 224 24.97 -3.86 8.74
CA ARG A 224 25.63 -4.86 7.89
C ARG A 224 27.10 -4.51 7.62
N GLY A 225 27.41 -3.24 7.41
CA GLY A 225 28.78 -2.74 7.22
C GLY A 225 29.66 -2.88 8.46
N ALA A 226 29.06 -2.80 9.66
CA ALA A 226 29.70 -3.05 10.95
C ALA A 226 29.84 -4.55 11.29
N GLY A 227 29.51 -5.45 10.36
CA GLY A 227 29.67 -6.90 10.52
C GLY A 227 28.45 -7.63 11.11
N LEU A 228 27.34 -6.95 11.40
CA LEU A 228 26.14 -7.58 11.93
C LEU A 228 25.42 -8.38 10.83
N ALA A 229 25.74 -9.65 10.67
CA ALA A 229 25.13 -10.49 9.64
C ALA A 229 23.70 -10.95 10.01
N LYS A 230 23.46 -11.23 11.30
CA LYS A 230 22.16 -11.63 11.86
C LYS A 230 21.98 -10.99 13.23
N LEU A 231 20.74 -10.78 13.64
CA LEU A 231 20.45 -10.30 14.99
C LEU A 231 20.73 -11.38 16.04
N PRO A 232 21.35 -11.03 17.17
CA PRO A 232 21.43 -11.94 18.31
C PRO A 232 20.02 -12.24 18.81
N MET A 233 19.76 -13.51 19.17
CA MET A 233 18.44 -13.96 19.62
C MET A 233 17.30 -13.59 18.65
N ALA A 234 17.54 -13.66 17.34
CA ALA A 234 16.62 -13.20 16.30
C ALA A 234 15.17 -13.69 16.50
N GLY A 235 14.96 -14.93 16.91
CA GLY A 235 13.61 -15.46 17.18
C GLY A 235 12.88 -14.73 18.31
N LEU A 236 13.58 -14.38 19.40
CA LEU A 236 13.00 -13.61 20.51
C LEU A 236 12.71 -12.17 20.10
N VAL A 237 13.63 -11.55 19.36
CA VAL A 237 13.46 -10.17 18.86
C VAL A 237 12.29 -10.09 17.89
N GLU A 238 12.17 -11.04 16.95
CA GLU A 238 11.03 -11.13 16.03
C GLU A 238 9.70 -11.35 16.78
N ALA A 239 9.68 -12.23 17.79
CA ALA A 239 8.49 -12.48 18.60
C ALA A 239 8.07 -11.24 19.40
N ALA A 240 9.04 -10.53 20.00
CA ALA A 240 8.80 -9.26 20.70
C ALA A 240 8.27 -8.19 19.74
N CYS A 241 8.83 -8.07 18.53
CA CYS A 241 8.31 -7.17 17.50
C CYS A 241 6.87 -7.52 17.09
N LEU A 242 6.56 -8.80 16.88
CA LEU A 242 5.20 -9.24 16.54
C LEU A 242 4.21 -8.92 17.67
N ALA A 243 4.58 -9.20 18.92
CA ALA A 243 3.77 -8.85 20.08
C ALA A 243 3.54 -7.33 20.19
N ALA A 244 4.59 -6.53 19.98
CA ALA A 244 4.49 -5.07 19.95
C ALA A 244 3.55 -4.59 18.84
N VAL A 245 3.59 -5.17 17.64
CA VAL A 245 2.64 -4.87 16.56
C VAL A 245 1.21 -5.18 16.98
N ILE A 246 0.96 -6.37 17.55
CA ILE A 246 -0.39 -6.79 17.96
C ILE A 246 -0.96 -5.82 19.00
N VAL A 247 -0.19 -5.53 20.06
CA VAL A 247 -0.62 -4.62 21.13
C VAL A 247 -0.79 -3.19 20.61
N PHE A 248 0.18 -2.69 19.84
CA PHE A 248 0.15 -1.33 19.32
C PHE A 248 -1.04 -1.12 18.38
N VAL A 249 -1.24 -2.01 17.40
CA VAL A 249 -2.32 -1.88 16.43
C VAL A 249 -3.68 -1.94 17.13
N ALA A 250 -3.84 -2.82 18.13
CA ALA A 250 -5.07 -2.89 18.91
C ALA A 250 -5.33 -1.63 19.77
N ALA A 251 -4.27 -0.98 20.27
CA ALA A 251 -4.38 0.13 21.23
C ALA A 251 -4.32 1.53 20.61
N ALA A 252 -3.69 1.69 19.44
CA ALA A 252 -3.39 3.01 18.87
C ALA A 252 -4.55 3.64 18.08
N ARG A 253 -5.62 2.89 17.81
CA ARG A 253 -6.77 3.40 17.05
C ARG A 253 -7.36 4.65 17.69
N GLY A 254 -7.49 5.71 16.87
CA GLY A 254 -8.18 6.94 17.27
C GLY A 254 -7.52 7.69 18.42
N ASN A 255 -6.20 7.56 18.61
CA ASN A 255 -5.46 8.32 19.60
C ASN A 255 -4.02 8.66 19.16
N ALA A 256 -3.34 9.46 19.97
CA ALA A 256 -2.01 10.00 19.68
C ALA A 256 -0.91 8.93 19.57
N LEU A 257 -1.09 7.72 20.11
CA LEU A 257 -0.12 6.63 19.94
C LEU A 257 0.05 6.28 18.45
N SER A 258 -0.99 6.50 17.64
CA SER A 258 -0.96 6.23 16.20
C SER A 258 0.13 7.01 15.45
N PHE A 259 0.57 8.17 15.95
CA PHE A 259 1.71 8.91 15.37
C PHE A 259 3.04 8.15 15.42
N ALA A 260 3.17 7.17 16.32
CA ALA A 260 4.36 6.32 16.39
C ALA A 260 4.35 5.18 15.35
N SER A 261 3.29 5.05 14.52
CA SER A 261 3.15 3.92 13.60
C SER A 261 4.32 3.80 12.62
N PRO A 262 4.85 4.86 11.99
CA PRO A 262 5.97 4.70 11.06
C PRO A 262 7.28 4.34 11.77
N LEU A 263 7.45 4.72 13.04
CA LEU A 263 8.63 4.36 13.84
C LEU A 263 8.58 2.88 14.23
N LEU A 264 7.43 2.40 14.70
CA LEU A 264 7.24 0.98 15.02
C LEU A 264 7.43 0.12 13.78
N PHE A 265 6.77 0.46 12.66
CA PHE A 265 6.93 -0.30 11.43
C PHE A 265 8.34 -0.17 10.84
N GLY A 266 9.04 0.94 11.09
CA GLY A 266 10.47 1.07 10.81
C GLY A 266 11.31 0.04 11.56
N LEU A 267 11.05 -0.15 12.86
CA LEU A 267 11.68 -1.19 13.66
C LEU A 267 11.36 -2.59 13.12
N VAL A 268 10.09 -2.87 12.77
CA VAL A 268 9.68 -4.15 12.18
C VAL A 268 10.43 -4.42 10.88
N VAL A 269 10.44 -3.46 9.95
CA VAL A 269 11.16 -3.58 8.68
C VAL A 269 12.66 -3.80 8.93
N TRP A 270 13.26 -3.08 9.88
CA TRP A 270 14.68 -3.25 10.21
C TRP A 270 14.99 -4.64 10.75
N VAL A 271 14.20 -5.15 11.71
CA VAL A 271 14.39 -6.46 12.32
C VAL A 271 14.22 -7.58 11.30
N PHE A 272 13.10 -7.56 10.57
CA PHE A 272 12.76 -8.63 9.63
C PHE A 272 13.60 -8.58 8.34
N ALA A 273 14.30 -7.48 8.05
CA ALA A 273 15.29 -7.41 6.96
C ALA A 273 16.53 -8.30 7.18
N PHE A 274 16.81 -8.73 8.42
CA PHE A 274 17.90 -9.68 8.72
C PHE A 274 17.51 -11.15 8.50
N GLU A 275 16.22 -11.46 8.36
CA GLU A 275 15.68 -12.79 8.02
C GLU A 275 16.21 -13.92 8.92
N GLY A 276 16.34 -13.67 10.23
CA GLY A 276 17.17 -14.49 11.12
C GLY A 276 16.43 -15.53 11.97
N GLY A 277 15.17 -15.29 12.32
CA GLY A 277 14.41 -16.05 13.31
C GLY A 277 13.28 -16.90 12.72
N VAL A 278 12.57 -17.62 13.59
CA VAL A 278 11.55 -18.61 13.19
C VAL A 278 10.37 -17.95 12.46
N LEU A 279 9.99 -16.73 12.84
CA LEU A 279 8.90 -16.01 12.18
C LEU A 279 9.33 -15.60 10.76
N SER A 280 10.58 -15.19 10.56
CA SER A 280 11.14 -15.00 9.22
C SER A 280 11.04 -16.25 8.34
N HIS A 281 11.38 -17.43 8.88
CA HIS A 281 11.25 -18.69 8.12
C HIS A 281 9.79 -19.00 7.74
N LEU A 282 8.84 -18.70 8.62
CA LEU A 282 7.41 -18.86 8.33
C LEU A 282 6.96 -17.89 7.23
N LEU A 283 7.30 -16.61 7.36
CA LEU A 283 6.97 -15.54 6.40
C LEU A 283 7.58 -15.78 5.02
N ALA A 284 8.74 -16.44 4.97
CA ALA A 284 9.39 -16.83 3.73
C ALA A 284 8.76 -18.07 3.07
N LYS A 285 7.75 -18.72 3.65
CA LYS A 285 7.08 -19.85 2.98
C LYS A 285 6.27 -19.40 1.76
N VAL A 286 6.16 -20.31 0.80
CA VAL A 286 5.51 -20.06 -0.51
C VAL A 286 4.12 -19.42 -0.41
N PRO A 287 3.20 -19.84 0.49
CA PRO A 287 1.87 -19.22 0.56
C PRO A 287 1.92 -17.73 0.92
N LEU A 288 2.78 -17.35 1.87
CA LEU A 288 2.91 -15.96 2.32
C LEU A 288 3.66 -15.12 1.28
N GLN A 289 4.68 -15.67 0.62
CA GLN A 289 5.31 -15.00 -0.52
C GLN A 289 4.32 -14.81 -1.69
N TRP A 290 3.44 -15.78 -1.93
CA TRP A 290 2.43 -15.71 -2.98
C TRP A 290 1.41 -14.60 -2.71
N LEU A 291 0.99 -14.45 -1.45
CA LEU A 291 0.16 -13.34 -0.99
C LEU A 291 0.91 -12.02 -1.09
N GLY A 292 2.17 -11.99 -0.66
CA GLY A 292 3.07 -10.85 -0.78
C GLY A 292 3.16 -10.33 -2.20
N ALA A 293 3.46 -11.20 -3.17
CA ALA A 293 3.53 -10.84 -4.59
C ALA A 293 2.26 -10.13 -5.08
N ARG A 294 1.09 -10.55 -4.58
CA ARG A 294 -0.25 -10.04 -4.93
C ARG A 294 -0.78 -8.96 -4.00
N SER A 295 -0.01 -8.50 -3.01
CA SER A 295 -0.53 -7.59 -1.98
C SER A 295 -1.10 -6.30 -2.58
N TYR A 296 -0.51 -5.80 -3.67
CA TYR A 296 -1.00 -4.62 -4.37
C TYR A 296 -2.36 -4.89 -5.01
N SER A 297 -2.49 -6.04 -5.69
CA SER A 297 -3.76 -6.49 -6.22
C SER A 297 -4.83 -6.68 -5.14
N ILE A 298 -4.48 -7.33 -4.02
CA ILE A 298 -5.37 -7.46 -2.84
C ILE A 298 -5.83 -6.08 -2.36
N TYR A 299 -4.87 -5.16 -2.18
CA TYR A 299 -5.12 -3.80 -1.72
C TYR A 299 -5.98 -2.97 -2.69
N MET A 300 -5.86 -3.15 -4.00
CA MET A 300 -6.65 -2.35 -4.94
C MET A 300 -8.06 -2.89 -5.18
N VAL A 301 -8.26 -4.22 -5.13
CA VAL A 301 -9.56 -4.83 -5.46
C VAL A 301 -10.50 -4.94 -4.27
N HIS A 302 -9.99 -4.88 -3.04
CA HIS A 302 -10.80 -5.15 -1.85
C HIS A 302 -12.01 -4.22 -1.69
N ALA A 303 -11.88 -2.95 -2.08
CA ALA A 303 -12.98 -1.97 -2.05
C ALA A 303 -14.07 -2.28 -3.09
N LEU A 304 -13.68 -2.76 -4.28
CA LEU A 304 -14.63 -3.20 -5.30
C LEU A 304 -15.42 -4.42 -4.81
N VAL A 305 -14.73 -5.38 -4.18
CA VAL A 305 -15.39 -6.56 -3.58
C VAL A 305 -16.32 -6.15 -2.43
N ILE A 306 -15.94 -5.17 -1.59
CA ILE A 306 -16.85 -4.59 -0.58
C ILE A 306 -18.12 -4.06 -1.25
N ALA A 307 -17.98 -3.24 -2.30
CA ALA A 307 -19.12 -2.66 -3.00
C ALA A 307 -20.06 -3.73 -3.58
N LEU A 308 -19.50 -4.83 -4.10
CA LEU A 308 -20.30 -5.98 -4.56
C LEU A 308 -21.07 -6.63 -3.41
N TYR A 309 -20.42 -6.94 -2.29
CA TYR A 309 -21.08 -7.54 -1.12
C TYR A 309 -22.18 -6.64 -0.56
N GLN A 310 -21.94 -5.33 -0.44
CA GLN A 310 -22.95 -4.37 0.00
C GLN A 310 -24.15 -4.31 -0.94
N LYS A 311 -23.93 -4.28 -2.26
CA LYS A 311 -25.02 -4.29 -3.25
C LYS A 311 -25.78 -5.61 -3.23
N THR A 312 -25.10 -6.75 -3.10
CA THR A 312 -25.76 -8.05 -2.95
C THR A 312 -26.64 -8.10 -1.70
N ALA A 313 -26.15 -7.62 -0.55
CA ALA A 313 -26.95 -7.52 0.67
C ALA A 313 -28.18 -6.61 0.49
N ALA A 314 -28.03 -5.47 -0.20
CA ALA A 314 -29.15 -4.58 -0.51
C ALA A 314 -30.20 -5.23 -1.43
N VAL A 315 -29.77 -5.98 -2.46
CA VAL A 315 -30.69 -6.73 -3.32
C VAL A 315 -31.41 -7.83 -2.54
N MET A 316 -30.68 -8.58 -1.71
CA MET A 316 -31.26 -9.64 -0.88
C MET A 316 -32.27 -9.10 0.13
N GLN A 317 -32.03 -7.92 0.72
CA GLN A 317 -33.01 -7.24 1.57
C GLN A 317 -34.31 -6.94 0.82
N LYS A 318 -34.22 -6.46 -0.43
CA LYS A 318 -35.40 -6.18 -1.26
C LYS A 318 -36.15 -7.45 -1.66
N LEU A 319 -35.42 -8.53 -2.00
CA LEU A 319 -36.02 -9.79 -2.45
C LEU A 319 -36.66 -10.60 -1.32
N LEU A 320 -36.02 -10.65 -0.15
CA LEU A 320 -36.47 -11.46 0.98
C LEU A 320 -37.37 -10.69 1.96
N GLY A 321 -37.39 -9.36 1.88
CA GLY A 321 -38.12 -8.51 2.83
C GLY A 321 -37.56 -8.53 4.27
N GLN A 322 -36.37 -9.10 4.47
CA GLN A 322 -35.68 -9.20 5.77
C GLN A 322 -34.57 -8.14 5.85
N PRO A 323 -34.36 -7.49 7.02
CA PRO A 323 -33.28 -6.52 7.18
C PRO A 323 -31.91 -7.20 7.01
N MET A 324 -31.08 -6.65 6.12
CA MET A 324 -29.71 -7.13 5.89
C MET A 324 -28.65 -6.19 6.47
N PHE A 325 -29.09 -5.06 7.03
CA PHE A 325 -28.22 -4.06 7.62
C PHE A 325 -28.69 -3.68 9.01
N THR A 326 -27.74 -3.28 9.83
CA THR A 326 -27.96 -2.64 11.12
C THR A 326 -27.17 -1.34 11.17
N GLU A 327 -27.71 -0.33 11.85
CA GLU A 327 -26.99 0.90 12.17
C GLU A 327 -26.45 0.73 13.59
N THR A 328 -25.16 0.95 13.76
CA THR A 328 -24.50 0.80 15.06
C THR A 328 -23.47 1.92 15.21
N PRO A 329 -23.44 2.60 16.37
CA PRO A 329 -22.40 3.57 16.65
C PRO A 329 -21.07 2.84 16.82
N VAL A 330 -20.13 3.06 15.90
CA VAL A 330 -18.78 2.48 15.96
C VAL A 330 -17.76 3.60 16.02
N GLY A 331 -17.26 3.90 17.22
CA GLY A 331 -16.29 4.98 17.42
C GLY A 331 -16.90 6.39 17.35
N GLY A 332 -18.19 6.52 17.66
CA GLY A 332 -18.89 7.82 17.72
C GLY A 332 -19.69 8.18 16.47
N GLU A 333 -19.53 7.44 15.38
CA GLU A 333 -20.30 7.63 14.13
C GLU A 333 -21.26 6.45 13.89
N GLU A 334 -22.48 6.76 13.47
CA GLU A 334 -23.48 5.79 12.99
C GLU A 334 -22.94 5.11 11.73
N THR A 335 -22.56 3.83 11.86
CA THR A 335 -22.05 3.05 10.75
C THR A 335 -23.08 2.02 10.32
N ARG A 336 -23.41 2.00 9.03
CA ARG A 336 -24.26 0.97 8.43
C ARG A 336 -23.45 -0.30 8.17
N LEU A 337 -23.80 -1.37 8.87
CA LEU A 337 -23.11 -2.67 8.82
C LEU A 337 -24.01 -3.73 8.21
N ILE A 338 -23.43 -4.69 7.48
CA ILE A 338 -24.15 -5.91 7.06
C ILE A 338 -24.39 -6.76 8.31
N PHE A 339 -25.67 -7.10 8.55
CA PHE A 339 -26.09 -7.93 9.66
C PHE A 339 -27.43 -8.61 9.37
N PHE A 340 -27.42 -9.93 9.27
CA PHE A 340 -28.62 -10.76 9.01
C PHE A 340 -28.59 -12.11 9.76
N GLY A 341 -27.73 -12.25 10.76
CA GLY A 341 -27.55 -13.50 11.50
C GLY A 341 -26.63 -13.31 12.71
N GLY A 342 -26.28 -14.40 13.40
CA GLY A 342 -25.34 -14.35 14.52
C GLY A 342 -23.93 -13.92 14.11
N THR A 343 -23.11 -13.52 15.09
CA THR A 343 -21.73 -13.04 14.85
C THR A 343 -20.86 -14.04 14.09
N TRP A 344 -21.01 -15.33 14.34
CA TRP A 344 -20.31 -16.40 13.59
C TRP A 344 -20.69 -16.48 12.11
N VAL A 345 -21.95 -16.16 11.77
CA VAL A 345 -22.39 -16.08 10.37
C VAL A 345 -21.72 -14.89 9.68
N MET A 346 -21.62 -13.75 10.39
CA MET A 346 -20.92 -12.57 9.89
C MET A 346 -19.42 -12.80 9.75
N ASP A 347 -18.79 -13.59 10.62
CA ASP A 347 -17.39 -13.99 10.47
C ASP A 347 -17.21 -14.93 9.26
N GLY A 348 -18.15 -15.85 9.03
CA GLY A 348 -18.20 -16.66 7.81
C GLY A 348 -18.27 -15.81 6.56
N LEU A 349 -19.09 -14.73 6.59
CA LEU A 349 -19.18 -13.74 5.50
C LEU A 349 -17.86 -12.96 5.32
N ALA A 350 -17.17 -12.61 6.40
CA ALA A 350 -15.86 -11.95 6.33
C ALA A 350 -14.78 -12.87 5.74
N LEU A 351 -14.79 -14.16 6.05
CA LEU A 351 -13.90 -15.15 5.44
C LEU A 351 -14.23 -15.37 3.96
N SER A 352 -15.51 -15.43 3.58
CA SER A 352 -15.90 -15.53 2.17
C SER A 352 -15.50 -14.28 1.39
N TYR A 353 -15.61 -13.11 2.02
CA TYR A 353 -15.11 -11.85 1.48
C TYR A 353 -13.60 -11.91 1.22
N LEU A 354 -12.77 -12.29 2.21
CA LEU A 354 -11.32 -12.41 2.02
C LEU A 354 -10.96 -13.43 0.94
N ALA A 355 -11.65 -14.57 0.87
CA ALA A 355 -11.45 -15.55 -0.18
C ALA A 355 -11.76 -14.98 -1.57
N THR A 356 -12.83 -14.18 -1.68
CA THR A 356 -13.22 -13.48 -2.92
C THR A 356 -12.15 -12.45 -3.31
N VAL A 357 -11.65 -11.65 -2.36
CA VAL A 357 -10.55 -10.70 -2.58
C VAL A 357 -9.31 -11.42 -3.08
N ILE A 358 -8.91 -12.53 -2.45
CA ILE A 358 -7.75 -13.31 -2.86
C ILE A 358 -7.93 -13.86 -4.28
N ALA A 359 -9.10 -14.42 -4.61
CA ALA A 359 -9.39 -14.94 -5.94
C ALA A 359 -9.34 -13.84 -7.02
N VAL A 360 -10.03 -12.71 -6.79
CA VAL A 360 -10.04 -11.57 -7.72
C VAL A 360 -8.63 -10.95 -7.84
N SER A 361 -7.87 -10.88 -6.74
CA SER A 361 -6.50 -10.40 -6.76
C SER A 361 -5.58 -11.30 -7.59
N ALA A 362 -5.80 -12.62 -7.60
CA ALA A 362 -5.00 -13.54 -8.40
C ALA A 362 -5.24 -13.36 -9.90
N LEU A 363 -6.49 -13.06 -10.30
CA LEU A 363 -6.86 -12.74 -11.67
C LEU A 363 -6.30 -11.40 -12.10
N THR A 364 -6.57 -10.33 -11.33
CA THR A 364 -6.10 -8.98 -11.65
C THR A 364 -4.57 -8.87 -11.65
N TYR A 365 -3.89 -9.58 -10.74
CA TYR A 365 -2.42 -9.68 -10.77
C TYR A 365 -1.91 -10.26 -12.08
N ARG A 366 -2.50 -11.38 -12.53
CA ARG A 366 -2.07 -12.10 -13.74
C ARG A 366 -2.40 -11.36 -15.02
N PHE A 367 -3.59 -10.77 -15.10
CA PHE A 367 -4.15 -10.24 -16.35
C PHE A 367 -4.05 -8.72 -16.48
N ILE A 368 -3.80 -7.99 -15.40
CA ILE A 368 -3.75 -6.52 -15.41
C ILE A 368 -2.41 -6.02 -14.87
N GLU A 369 -2.06 -6.35 -13.63
CA GLU A 369 -0.84 -5.84 -12.97
C GLU A 369 0.42 -6.24 -13.73
N MET A 370 0.63 -7.54 -13.96
CA MET A 370 1.83 -8.06 -14.62
C MET A 370 1.95 -7.62 -16.08
N PRO A 371 0.91 -7.72 -16.94
CA PRO A 371 0.98 -7.22 -18.30
C PRO A 371 1.16 -5.70 -18.37
N GLY A 372 0.46 -4.94 -17.51
CA GLY A 372 0.62 -3.50 -17.43
C GLY A 372 2.05 -3.11 -17.07
N GLN A 373 2.63 -3.75 -16.07
CA GLN A 373 4.03 -3.53 -15.68
C GLN A 373 5.00 -3.89 -16.81
N ALA A 374 4.74 -4.97 -17.56
CA ALA A 374 5.54 -5.35 -18.72
C ALA A 374 5.46 -4.30 -19.85
N SER A 375 4.27 -3.79 -20.16
CA SER A 375 4.06 -2.75 -21.19
C SER A 375 4.81 -1.46 -20.88
N PHE A 376 4.76 -0.98 -19.63
CA PHE A 376 5.54 0.19 -19.21
C PHE A 376 7.05 -0.05 -19.33
N ASN A 377 7.52 -1.26 -19.00
CA ASN A 377 8.93 -1.62 -19.18
C ASN A 377 9.32 -1.70 -20.67
N ALA A 378 8.42 -2.12 -21.56
CA ALA A 378 8.67 -2.16 -22.99
C ALA A 378 8.89 -0.76 -23.59
N VAL A 379 8.17 0.26 -23.11
CA VAL A 379 8.39 1.67 -23.51
C VAL A 379 9.83 2.11 -23.23
N LEU A 380 10.41 1.65 -22.11
CA LEU A 380 11.81 1.95 -21.76
C LEU A 380 12.82 1.22 -22.65
N LEU A 381 12.50 0.02 -23.12
CA LEU A 381 13.33 -0.76 -24.03
C LEU A 381 13.29 -0.19 -25.46
N GLY A 382 12.14 0.31 -25.92
CA GLY A 382 12.00 1.00 -27.20
C GLY A 382 12.82 2.29 -27.30
N ARG A 383 13.08 2.95 -26.16
CA ARG A 383 13.99 4.10 -26.04
C ARG A 383 15.48 3.72 -26.07
N ARG A 384 15.82 2.44 -25.96
CA ARG A 384 17.19 1.90 -26.01
C ARG A 384 17.50 1.19 -27.34
N LYS A 385 17.03 1.70 -28.49
CA LYS A 385 17.56 1.19 -29.78
C LYS A 385 19.10 1.29 -29.72
N PRO A 386 19.84 0.22 -30.04
CA PRO A 386 21.30 0.29 -30.07
C PRO A 386 21.67 1.32 -31.13
N THR A 387 22.48 2.31 -30.78
CA THR A 387 23.32 3.00 -31.76
C THR A 387 24.21 1.94 -32.37
N VAL A 388 23.84 1.44 -33.56
CA VAL A 388 24.75 0.68 -34.40
C VAL A 388 25.88 1.66 -34.74
N GLN A 389 27.03 1.51 -34.09
CA GLN A 389 28.24 2.14 -34.59
C GLN A 389 28.50 1.54 -35.98
N PRO A 390 28.68 2.36 -37.04
CA PRO A 390 29.11 1.82 -38.32
C PRO A 390 30.45 1.12 -38.09
N VAL A 391 30.51 -0.15 -38.46
CA VAL A 391 31.75 -0.91 -38.49
C VAL A 391 32.66 -0.21 -39.50
N THR A 392 33.67 0.49 -39.03
CA THR A 392 34.80 0.92 -39.87
C THR A 392 35.55 -0.35 -40.26
N VAL A 393 35.36 -0.78 -41.50
CA VAL A 393 36.21 -1.78 -42.13
C VAL A 393 37.49 -1.04 -42.51
N ASP A 394 38.53 -1.18 -41.70
CA ASP A 394 39.89 -0.84 -42.13
C ASP A 394 40.32 -1.92 -43.13
N VAL A 395 40.44 -1.52 -44.38
CA VAL A 395 41.07 -2.31 -45.45
C VAL A 395 42.56 -1.99 -45.39
N THR A 396 43.36 -2.97 -44.95
CA THR A 396 44.79 -3.08 -45.29
C THR A 396 44.96 -4.10 -46.39
#